data_AF-A0AAW2EJC8-F1
#
_entry.id   AF-A0AAW2EJC8-F1
#
_cell.length_a   1.000
_cell.length_b   1.000
_cell.length_c   1.000
_cell.angle_alpha   90.00
_cell.angle_beta   90.00
_cell.angle_gamma   90.00
#
_symmetry.space_group_name_H-M   'P 1'
#
loop_
_entity.id
_entity.type
_entity.pdbx_description
1 polymer ?
#
loop_
_entity_poly.entity_id
_entity_poly.type
_entity_poly.pdbx_seq_one_letter_code
_entity_poly.pdbx_strand_id
1 'polypeptide(L)'
;MESLKRTRSDENLTILEPVLIKTDTNEYIRIDKNEFRIGRAKENDEIILDLNISRKHCLFKCEPPDSWTIKDLSSSTTFVNDVAISPGGVQRIHAGDIIQFSVKQEFRYVFTFAERDCCAKKLRIDEKILDTVLEKQKTFAETQECQRKELKEKLEMKQQELGCLHQQLKDLHAQQLVPKDDKEILLQQVTVLENKIKACNSQEKHLNNMYSQLLEKLENERKQFEVRLNEEKQKWQEALELSNQEKDLIELKIKNQMEKWRQEQQAEWKKMLENKVKEEKNIQEQLLNEKNMLENKVKEEKNIQAQLLNEKNMLKNKVKEEKNIQAQLLNEKNMLKNKVEEEKNIQAQLLNEKNRLEAKLKETEKALKEEQEAKAETSQIILNASTSSEIIPSTSNCMLFNFDTNQYETTEYEIIDTIDLTTLNENILKANIKEDVLEKVNDIMDEQLTCNICSELFVKPMLLSCSHTFCYHCIKMWNKKKKECPICRKPVTSMTKSLVLDNFIESMVENLPIELKNRRQEIIREREVSVAGYKRRY
;
A
#
# COMPACT_ATOMS: atom_id res chain seq x y z
N MET A 1 -6.39 -17.28 -45.65
CA MET A 1 -5.95 -18.21 -44.57
C MET A 1 -4.68 -17.65 -43.89
N GLU A 2 -4.69 -16.58 -43.09
CA GLU A 2 -5.76 -15.89 -42.34
C GLU A 2 -6.26 -16.63 -41.09
N SER A 3 -5.67 -16.25 -39.94
CA SER A 3 -6.26 -16.25 -38.58
C SER A 3 -5.17 -15.88 -37.57
N LEU A 4 -5.38 -15.07 -36.53
CA LEU A 4 -6.21 -13.87 -36.42
C LEU A 4 -5.52 -12.94 -35.38
N LYS A 5 -5.77 -11.62 -35.41
CA LYS A 5 -5.12 -10.66 -34.49
C LYS A 5 -5.57 -10.85 -33.03
N ARG A 6 -4.62 -10.69 -32.10
CA ARG A 6 -4.86 -9.93 -30.86
C ARG A 6 -3.60 -9.16 -30.48
N THR A 7 -3.67 -7.84 -30.58
CA THR A 7 -2.63 -6.89 -30.17
C THR A 7 -2.81 -6.49 -28.72
N ARG A 8 -1.72 -6.33 -27.97
CA ARG A 8 -1.69 -5.48 -26.78
C ARG A 8 -0.37 -4.73 -26.75
N SER A 9 -0.44 -3.47 -26.33
CA SER A 9 0.69 -2.56 -26.15
C SER A 9 1.08 -2.54 -24.68
N ASP A 10 2.37 -2.70 -24.40
CA ASP A 10 2.92 -2.45 -23.07
C ASP A 10 3.76 -1.17 -23.12
N GLU A 11 3.48 -0.27 -22.19
CA GLU A 11 4.21 0.98 -21.97
C GLU A 11 5.24 0.73 -20.84
N ASN A 12 6.44 1.31 -20.94
CA ASN A 12 7.52 1.07 -19.98
C ASN A 12 7.22 1.76 -18.63
N LEU A 13 6.51 1.07 -17.73
CA LEU A 13 6.17 1.57 -16.41
C LEU A 13 7.40 1.70 -15.49
N THR A 14 7.57 2.88 -14.88
CA THR A 14 8.49 3.10 -13.76
C THR A 14 8.07 2.23 -12.58
N ILE A 15 8.80 1.14 -12.30
CA ILE A 15 8.48 0.23 -11.19
C ILE A 15 8.92 0.86 -9.85
N LEU A 16 8.05 1.74 -9.36
CA LEU A 16 8.06 2.32 -8.02
C LEU A 16 7.84 1.20 -6.98
N GLU A 17 8.78 1.04 -6.03
CA GLU A 17 8.70 0.01 -4.99
C GLU A 17 8.06 0.56 -3.71
N PRO A 18 7.20 -0.22 -3.02
CA PRO A 18 6.61 0.17 -1.74
C PRO A 18 7.64 0.19 -0.60
N VAL A 19 7.61 1.27 0.19
CA VAL A 19 8.54 1.54 1.28
C VAL A 19 7.78 2.12 2.49
N LEU A 20 8.14 1.65 3.68
CA LEU A 20 7.72 2.20 4.96
C LEU A 20 8.83 3.10 5.51
N ILE A 21 8.67 4.41 5.48
CA ILE A 21 9.63 5.37 6.04
C ILE A 21 9.23 5.69 7.48
N LYS A 22 10.15 5.58 8.44
CA LYS A 22 9.85 5.84 9.86
C LYS A 22 9.60 7.33 10.11
N THR A 23 8.74 7.69 11.07
CA THR A 23 8.40 9.12 11.29
C THR A 23 9.37 9.89 12.19
N ASP A 24 10.19 9.20 12.99
CA ASP A 24 11.14 9.78 13.95
C ASP A 24 12.61 9.66 13.51
N THR A 25 12.93 8.76 12.57
CA THR A 25 14.27 8.60 11.97
C THR A 25 14.13 8.46 10.46
N ASN A 26 15.17 8.81 9.69
CA ASN A 26 15.19 8.58 8.23
C ASN A 26 15.54 7.11 7.87
N GLU A 27 15.12 6.16 8.71
CA GLU A 27 15.22 4.72 8.47
C GLU A 27 13.99 4.25 7.68
N TYR A 28 14.17 3.23 6.85
CA TYR A 28 13.09 2.70 6.02
C TYR A 28 13.14 1.18 5.91
N ILE A 29 11.96 0.58 5.77
CA ILE A 29 11.76 -0.85 5.45
C ILE A 29 11.25 -0.92 4.01
N ARG A 30 11.86 -1.74 3.16
CA ARG A 30 11.38 -1.96 1.78
C ARG A 30 10.59 -3.24 1.70
N ILE A 31 9.47 -3.18 1.00
CA ILE A 31 8.60 -4.34 0.76
C ILE A 31 9.00 -4.91 -0.61
N ASP A 32 9.89 -5.90 -0.61
CA ASP A 32 10.53 -6.47 -1.83
C ASP A 32 9.73 -7.61 -2.49
N LYS A 33 8.52 -7.91 -1.99
CA LYS A 33 7.70 -9.07 -2.35
C LYS A 33 6.20 -8.75 -2.36
N ASN A 34 5.45 -9.51 -3.16
CA ASN A 34 3.98 -9.43 -3.22
C ASN A 34 3.30 -9.85 -1.90
N GLU A 35 3.92 -10.74 -1.12
CA GLU A 35 3.56 -11.02 0.26
C GLU A 35 4.80 -10.78 1.12
N PHE A 36 4.71 -9.85 2.08
CA PHE A 36 5.84 -9.40 2.89
C PHE A 36 5.44 -9.32 4.37
N ARG A 37 6.15 -10.06 5.21
CA ARG A 37 5.84 -10.27 6.63
C ARG A 37 6.78 -9.43 7.50
N ILE A 38 6.22 -8.74 8.48
CA ILE A 38 6.98 -7.98 9.49
C ILE A 38 6.68 -8.58 10.86
N GLY A 39 7.69 -8.71 11.71
CA GLY A 39 7.50 -9.14 13.10
C GLY A 39 8.81 -9.33 13.88
N ARG A 40 8.72 -9.77 15.14
CA ARG A 40 9.92 -10.02 15.99
C ARG A 40 10.52 -11.42 15.83
N ALA A 41 9.88 -12.30 15.07
CA ALA A 41 10.34 -13.67 14.85
C ALA A 41 11.19 -13.78 13.57
N LYS A 42 11.96 -14.86 13.43
CA LYS A 42 13.00 -14.97 12.38
C LYS A 42 12.48 -15.43 11.02
N GLU A 43 11.23 -15.87 10.95
CA GLU A 43 10.55 -16.26 9.72
C GLU A 43 9.92 -15.08 8.94
N ASN A 44 10.04 -13.85 9.46
CA ASN A 44 9.57 -12.63 8.79
C ASN A 44 10.62 -12.08 7.82
N ASP A 45 10.18 -11.34 6.82
CA ASP A 45 11.03 -10.66 5.85
C ASP A 45 11.77 -9.46 6.46
N GLU A 46 11.10 -8.73 7.35
CA GLU A 46 11.69 -7.70 8.21
C GLU A 46 11.54 -8.04 9.70
N ILE A 47 12.63 -7.86 10.46
CA ILE A 47 12.76 -8.37 11.84
C ILE A 47 12.95 -7.23 12.84
N ILE A 48 11.85 -6.71 13.37
CA ILE A 48 11.88 -5.65 14.39
C ILE A 48 12.00 -6.29 15.78
N LEU A 49 13.21 -6.30 16.33
CA LEU A 49 13.57 -6.98 17.60
C LEU A 49 13.12 -6.24 18.88
N ASP A 50 11.82 -5.95 19.00
CA ASP A 50 11.23 -5.35 20.20
C ASP A 50 10.03 -6.17 20.76
N LEU A 51 9.81 -6.08 22.07
CA LEU A 51 8.76 -6.84 22.77
C LEU A 51 7.33 -6.35 22.46
N ASN A 52 7.17 -5.09 22.06
CA ASN A 52 5.88 -4.48 21.70
C ASN A 52 5.47 -4.80 20.25
N ILE A 53 6.35 -5.46 19.47
CA ILE A 53 6.08 -6.00 18.13
C ILE A 53 5.80 -7.51 18.24
N SER A 54 4.64 -7.96 17.79
CA SER A 54 4.25 -9.39 17.75
C SER A 54 5.15 -10.27 16.86
N ARG A 55 5.15 -11.61 17.09
CA ARG A 55 6.05 -12.59 16.43
C ARG A 55 5.90 -12.56 14.90
N LYS A 56 4.69 -12.83 14.43
CA LYS A 56 4.14 -12.45 13.13
C LYS A 56 3.30 -11.21 13.46
N HIS A 57 3.60 -10.03 12.89
CA HIS A 57 2.93 -8.78 13.27
C HIS A 57 1.88 -8.40 12.24
N CYS A 58 2.30 -8.25 10.99
CA CYS A 58 1.43 -7.91 9.89
C CYS A 58 1.96 -8.53 8.60
N LEU A 59 1.03 -8.75 7.67
CA LEU A 59 1.32 -9.20 6.31
C LEU A 59 0.87 -8.09 5.36
N PHE A 60 1.82 -7.53 4.63
CA PHE A 60 1.53 -6.71 3.46
C PHE A 60 1.29 -7.62 2.27
N LYS A 61 0.22 -7.35 1.51
CA LYS A 61 -0.13 -8.11 0.31
C LYS A 61 -0.54 -7.19 -0.83
N CYS A 62 0.09 -7.40 -1.99
CA CYS A 62 -0.30 -6.78 -3.26
C CYS A 62 -1.35 -7.65 -3.97
N GLU A 63 -2.51 -7.07 -4.27
CA GLU A 63 -3.57 -7.71 -5.04
C GLU A 63 -3.77 -6.96 -6.38
N PRO A 64 -3.66 -7.64 -7.53
CA PRO A 64 -3.78 -6.97 -8.84
C PRO A 64 -5.13 -6.29 -9.06
N PRO A 65 -5.18 -5.08 -9.67
CA PRO A 65 -4.05 -4.27 -10.13
C PRO A 65 -3.47 -3.41 -9.00
N ASP A 66 -2.24 -3.71 -8.58
CA ASP A 66 -1.36 -2.94 -7.66
C ASP A 66 -2.01 -2.37 -6.39
N SER A 67 -3.08 -3.02 -5.90
CA SER A 67 -3.78 -2.58 -4.70
C SER A 67 -3.15 -3.21 -3.47
N TRP A 68 -2.63 -2.37 -2.58
CA TRP A 68 -1.93 -2.82 -1.38
C TRP A 68 -2.91 -2.99 -0.21
N THR A 69 -2.75 -4.10 0.49
CA THR A 69 -3.48 -4.41 1.71
C THR A 69 -2.50 -4.76 2.83
N ILE A 70 -2.91 -4.46 4.06
CA ILE A 70 -2.23 -4.90 5.28
C ILE A 70 -3.21 -5.73 6.10
N LYS A 71 -2.79 -6.94 6.49
CA LYS A 71 -3.50 -7.81 7.41
C LYS A 71 -2.85 -7.73 8.78
N ASP A 72 -3.64 -7.42 9.81
CA ASP A 72 -3.16 -7.48 11.20
C ASP A 72 -3.10 -8.93 11.67
N LEU A 73 -1.89 -9.39 12.02
CA LEU A 73 -1.63 -10.71 12.61
C LEU A 73 -1.18 -10.57 14.07
N SER A 74 -1.21 -9.37 14.62
CA SER A 74 -0.58 -9.04 15.89
C SER A 74 -1.48 -9.30 17.09
N SER A 75 -0.86 -9.62 18.22
CA SER A 75 -1.52 -9.60 19.54
C SER A 75 -1.52 -8.20 20.17
N SER A 76 -1.12 -7.17 19.42
CA SER A 76 -0.79 -5.82 19.88
C SER A 76 -1.55 -4.70 19.16
N THR A 77 -2.37 -5.07 18.17
CA THR A 77 -3.10 -4.23 17.21
C THR A 77 -2.18 -3.43 16.27
N THR A 78 -2.40 -3.61 14.97
CA THR A 78 -1.86 -2.73 13.92
C THR A 78 -2.83 -1.56 13.69
N PHE A 79 -2.28 -0.34 13.54
CA PHE A 79 -3.05 0.88 13.27
C PHE A 79 -2.72 1.44 11.88
N VAL A 80 -3.72 1.97 11.18
CA VAL A 80 -3.59 2.69 9.90
C VAL A 80 -4.33 4.02 10.02
N ASN A 81 -3.65 5.14 9.79
CA ASN A 81 -4.17 6.50 10.00
C ASN A 81 -4.82 6.69 11.38
N ASP A 82 -4.14 6.20 12.42
CA ASP A 82 -4.59 6.13 13.82
C ASP A 82 -5.86 5.28 14.07
N VAL A 83 -6.42 4.62 13.05
CA VAL A 83 -7.53 3.64 13.17
C VAL A 83 -6.98 2.24 13.42
N ALA A 84 -7.47 1.56 14.46
CA ALA A 84 -7.15 0.16 14.75
C ALA A 84 -7.77 -0.80 13.72
N ILE A 85 -6.97 -1.70 13.16
CA ILE A 85 -7.48 -2.84 12.39
C ILE A 85 -8.04 -3.88 13.37
N SER A 86 -9.13 -4.57 12.99
CA SER A 86 -9.61 -5.72 13.76
C SER A 86 -8.61 -6.89 13.67
N PRO A 87 -8.36 -7.65 14.76
CA PRO A 87 -7.41 -8.78 14.72
C PRO A 87 -7.74 -9.79 13.62
N GLY A 88 -6.77 -10.14 12.77
CA GLY A 88 -6.97 -10.99 11.60
C GLY A 88 -7.63 -10.30 10.39
N GLY A 89 -8.10 -9.07 10.57
CA GLY A 89 -8.73 -8.24 9.53
C GLY A 89 -7.73 -7.69 8.52
N VAL A 90 -8.26 -7.30 7.35
CA VAL A 90 -7.51 -6.79 6.20
C VAL A 90 -7.97 -5.36 5.91
N GLN A 91 -7.02 -4.42 5.86
CA GLN A 91 -7.26 -3.02 5.51
C GLN A 91 -6.52 -2.67 4.21
N ARG A 92 -7.17 -1.93 3.30
CA ARG A 92 -6.51 -1.39 2.10
C ARG A 92 -5.73 -0.12 2.46
N ILE A 93 -4.52 0.01 1.90
CA ILE A 93 -3.58 1.11 2.15
C ILE A 93 -3.15 1.77 0.84
N HIS A 94 -2.76 3.04 0.93
CA HIS A 94 -2.36 3.91 -0.18
C HIS A 94 -1.15 4.76 0.21
N ALA A 95 -0.44 5.32 -0.78
CA ALA A 95 0.70 6.19 -0.53
C ALA A 95 0.29 7.43 0.29
N GLY A 96 0.99 7.68 1.39
CA GLY A 96 0.69 8.70 2.39
C GLY A 96 0.09 8.13 3.69
N ASP A 97 -0.40 6.89 3.71
CA ASP A 97 -1.01 6.30 4.90
C ASP A 97 0.01 6.07 6.03
N ILE A 98 -0.36 6.47 7.24
CA ILE A 98 0.47 6.30 8.46
C ILE A 98 0.17 4.93 9.05
N ILE A 99 1.14 4.03 9.02
CA ILE A 99 1.04 2.67 9.57
C ILE A 99 1.83 2.60 10.87
N GLN A 100 1.19 2.13 11.95
CA GLN A 100 1.80 2.06 13.27
C GLN A 100 1.61 0.68 13.90
N PHE A 101 2.71 -0.02 14.17
CA PHE A 101 2.73 -1.41 14.67
C PHE A 101 2.67 -1.53 16.20
N SER A 102 2.36 -0.46 16.93
CA SER A 102 2.26 -0.52 18.39
C SER A 102 1.66 0.75 18.95
N VAL A 103 1.16 0.74 20.19
CA VAL A 103 0.72 1.96 20.90
C VAL A 103 1.85 2.99 21.13
N LYS A 104 3.12 2.62 20.89
CA LYS A 104 4.26 3.55 20.90
C LYS A 104 4.49 4.24 19.55
N GLN A 105 4.80 5.54 19.59
CA GLN A 105 5.19 6.32 18.41
C GLN A 105 6.53 5.88 17.77
N GLU A 106 7.41 5.19 18.50
CA GLU A 106 8.68 4.66 17.97
C GLU A 106 8.51 3.58 16.88
N PHE A 107 7.28 3.13 16.62
CA PHE A 107 6.90 2.18 15.56
C PHE A 107 5.86 2.76 14.59
N ARG A 108 5.88 4.07 14.38
CA ARG A 108 5.07 4.79 13.37
C ARG A 108 5.87 4.99 12.08
N TYR A 109 5.25 4.66 10.96
CA TYR A 109 5.80 4.71 9.60
C TYR A 109 4.81 5.38 8.65
N VAL A 110 5.31 5.93 7.54
CA VAL A 110 4.52 6.36 6.38
C VAL A 110 4.73 5.35 5.27
N PHE A 111 3.65 4.77 4.76
CA PHE A 111 3.67 3.96 3.55
C PHE A 111 3.74 4.87 2.33
N THR A 112 4.74 4.69 1.49
CA THR A 112 4.93 5.44 0.25
C THR A 112 5.54 4.53 -0.81
N PHE A 113 5.73 5.03 -2.01
CA PHE A 113 6.60 4.38 -3.00
C PHE A 113 7.89 5.18 -3.19
N ALA A 114 8.97 4.48 -3.53
CA ALA A 114 10.28 5.05 -3.80
C ALA A 114 10.89 4.45 -5.09
N GLU A 115 11.89 5.14 -5.64
CA GLU A 115 12.71 4.59 -6.73
C GLU A 115 13.67 3.52 -6.19
N ARG A 116 14.07 2.58 -7.07
CA ARG A 116 14.75 1.33 -6.71
C ARG A 116 16.25 1.55 -6.41
N ASP A 117 16.56 2.21 -5.30
CA ASP A 117 17.92 2.51 -4.85
C ASP A 117 18.70 1.22 -4.49
N CYS A 118 19.48 0.67 -5.41
CA CYS A 118 20.15 -0.63 -5.24
C CYS A 118 21.32 -0.60 -4.23
N CYS A 119 21.02 -0.77 -2.94
CA CYS A 119 22.00 -0.93 -1.85
C CYS A 119 21.98 -2.36 -1.30
N ALA A 120 23.13 -3.04 -1.35
CA ALA A 120 23.28 -4.40 -0.83
C ALA A 120 23.04 -4.48 0.69
N LYS A 121 22.54 -5.64 1.16
CA LYS A 121 22.42 -5.92 2.61
C LYS A 121 23.78 -5.74 3.27
N LYS A 122 23.85 -4.82 4.24
CA LYS A 122 25.09 -4.48 4.95
C LYS A 122 25.56 -5.68 5.77
N LEU A 123 26.46 -6.48 5.19
CA LEU A 123 27.06 -7.65 5.83
C LEU A 123 27.75 -7.22 7.12
N ARG A 124 27.08 -7.44 8.25
CA ARG A 124 27.73 -7.42 9.57
C ARG A 124 28.71 -8.59 9.57
N ILE A 125 30.00 -8.28 9.69
CA ILE A 125 31.03 -9.26 10.03
C ILE A 125 30.55 -9.99 11.28
N ASP A 126 30.41 -11.32 11.23
CA ASP A 126 29.77 -12.09 12.30
C ASP A 126 30.65 -12.00 13.56
N GLU A 127 30.14 -11.27 14.55
CA GLU A 127 30.82 -10.84 15.78
C GLU A 127 31.48 -12.03 16.51
N LYS A 128 30.83 -13.19 16.43
CA LYS A 128 31.29 -14.49 16.94
C LYS A 128 32.64 -14.95 16.37
N ILE A 129 32.97 -14.61 15.12
CA ILE A 129 34.23 -15.02 14.47
C ILE A 129 35.38 -14.26 15.12
N LEU A 130 35.20 -12.96 15.36
CA LEU A 130 36.18 -12.13 16.05
C LEU A 130 36.36 -12.59 17.51
N ASP A 131 35.26 -12.86 18.21
CA ASP A 131 35.28 -13.46 19.56
C ASP A 131 36.05 -14.80 19.57
N THR A 132 35.81 -15.68 18.58
CA THR A 132 36.48 -16.98 18.46
C THR A 132 37.99 -16.82 18.25
N VAL A 133 38.43 -15.82 17.49
CA VAL A 133 39.87 -15.53 17.28
C VAL A 133 40.50 -14.95 18.56
N LEU A 134 39.81 -14.05 19.25
CA LEU A 134 40.25 -13.48 20.54
C LEU A 134 40.36 -14.55 21.63
N GLU A 135 39.40 -15.47 21.71
CA GLU A 135 39.43 -16.55 22.71
C GLU A 135 40.52 -17.60 22.41
N LYS A 136 40.82 -17.88 21.13
CA LYS A 136 42.00 -18.67 20.72
C LYS A 136 43.32 -17.98 21.13
N GLN A 137 43.47 -16.67 20.87
CA GLN A 137 44.67 -15.91 21.28
C GLN A 137 44.87 -15.94 22.79
N LYS A 138 43.79 -15.71 23.54
CA LYS A 138 43.80 -15.68 25.01
C LYS A 138 44.16 -17.04 25.61
N THR A 139 43.48 -18.11 25.19
CA THR A 139 43.73 -19.46 25.72
C THR A 139 45.15 -19.96 25.38
N PHE A 140 45.70 -19.57 24.24
CA PHE A 140 47.12 -19.81 23.93
C PHE A 140 48.04 -19.09 24.93
N ALA A 141 47.84 -17.79 25.16
CA ALA A 141 48.65 -17.00 26.10
C ALA A 141 48.58 -17.54 27.55
N GLU A 142 47.38 -17.84 28.06
CA GLU A 142 47.15 -18.41 29.39
C GLU A 142 47.86 -19.77 29.56
N THR A 143 47.89 -20.60 28.51
CA THR A 143 48.60 -21.89 28.50
C THR A 143 50.12 -21.72 28.57
N GLN A 144 50.67 -20.77 27.81
CA GLN A 144 52.11 -20.47 27.77
C GLN A 144 52.60 -19.91 29.13
N GLU A 145 51.81 -19.02 29.75
CA GLU A 145 52.11 -18.45 31.07
C GLU A 145 52.08 -19.53 32.17
N CYS A 146 51.08 -20.43 32.15
CA CYS A 146 50.97 -21.50 33.13
C CYS A 146 52.20 -22.42 33.15
N GLN A 147 52.67 -22.87 31.97
CA GLN A 147 53.86 -23.72 31.86
C GLN A 147 55.14 -23.01 32.36
N ARG A 148 55.31 -21.73 32.02
CA ARG A 148 56.45 -20.92 32.46
C ARG A 148 56.45 -20.73 33.98
N LYS A 149 55.27 -20.51 34.58
CA LYS A 149 55.10 -20.28 36.01
C LYS A 149 55.47 -21.52 36.84
N GLU A 150 54.98 -22.69 36.46
CA GLU A 150 55.23 -23.96 37.18
C GLU A 150 56.73 -24.26 37.32
N LEU A 151 57.50 -24.10 36.23
CA LEU A 151 58.95 -24.33 36.25
C LEU A 151 59.73 -23.22 36.97
N LYS A 152 59.24 -21.98 36.95
CA LYS A 152 59.81 -20.88 37.76
C LYS A 152 59.64 -21.13 39.25
N GLU A 153 58.44 -21.53 39.70
CA GLU A 153 58.16 -21.81 41.11
C GLU A 153 59.01 -22.98 41.63
N LYS A 154 59.21 -24.03 40.81
CA LYS A 154 60.13 -25.15 41.11
C LYS A 154 61.59 -24.71 41.25
N LEU A 155 62.05 -23.77 40.43
CA LEU A 155 63.40 -23.19 40.53
C LEU A 155 63.54 -22.31 41.79
N GLU A 156 62.55 -21.46 42.07
CA GLU A 156 62.54 -20.52 43.18
C GLU A 156 62.53 -21.24 44.55
N MET A 157 61.76 -22.32 44.70
CA MET A 157 61.82 -23.21 45.87
C MET A 157 63.22 -23.83 46.06
N LYS A 158 63.90 -24.23 44.99
CA LYS A 158 65.24 -24.83 45.07
C LYS A 158 66.33 -23.81 45.40
N GLN A 159 66.18 -22.56 44.97
CA GLN A 159 67.06 -21.46 45.37
C GLN A 159 66.87 -21.09 46.85
N GLN A 160 65.63 -21.14 47.37
CA GLN A 160 65.35 -20.98 48.80
C GLN A 160 65.97 -22.12 49.64
N GLU A 161 65.81 -23.38 49.22
CA GLU A 161 66.44 -24.54 49.87
C GLU A 161 67.98 -24.42 49.90
N LEU A 162 68.58 -24.02 48.76
CA LEU A 162 70.01 -23.79 48.66
C LEU A 162 70.49 -22.68 49.61
N GLY A 163 69.73 -21.58 49.72
CA GLY A 163 70.00 -20.48 50.64
C GLY A 163 69.97 -20.92 52.11
N CYS A 164 68.96 -21.70 52.51
CA CYS A 164 68.86 -22.27 53.86
C CYS A 164 70.05 -23.18 54.20
N LEU A 165 70.48 -24.03 53.26
CA LEU A 165 71.63 -24.91 53.46
C LEU A 165 72.96 -24.13 53.60
N HIS A 166 73.17 -23.08 52.81
CA HIS A 166 74.35 -22.21 52.96
C HIS A 166 74.36 -21.45 54.28
N GLN A 167 73.20 -20.99 54.77
CA GLN A 167 73.11 -20.33 56.07
C GLN A 167 73.42 -21.32 57.20
N GLN A 168 72.87 -22.55 57.18
CA GLN A 168 73.21 -23.60 58.15
C GLN A 168 74.72 -23.94 58.17
N LEU A 169 75.36 -24.03 57.00
CA LEU A 169 76.81 -24.25 56.90
C LEU A 169 77.59 -23.08 57.53
N LYS A 170 77.19 -21.84 57.24
CA LYS A 170 77.80 -20.62 57.79
C LYS A 170 77.66 -20.54 59.31
N ASP A 171 76.50 -20.91 59.85
CA ASP A 171 76.23 -20.91 61.29
C ASP A 171 77.05 -21.98 62.03
N LEU A 172 77.26 -23.14 61.43
CA LEU A 172 78.16 -24.18 61.96
C LEU A 172 79.64 -23.77 61.86
N HIS A 173 80.04 -23.06 60.80
CA HIS A 173 81.40 -22.52 60.69
C HIS A 173 81.66 -21.42 61.75
N ALA A 174 80.64 -20.60 62.08
CA ALA A 174 80.73 -19.63 63.17
C ALA A 174 80.85 -20.29 64.56
N GLN A 175 80.41 -21.54 64.73
CA GLN A 175 80.51 -22.29 65.98
C GLN A 175 81.91 -22.91 66.24
N GLN A 176 82.84 -22.88 65.27
CA GLN A 176 84.19 -23.46 65.39
C GLN A 176 85.15 -22.67 66.32
N LEU A 177 84.64 -21.81 67.21
CA LEU A 177 85.39 -20.88 68.05
C LEU A 177 85.65 -21.36 69.49
N VAL A 178 85.24 -22.59 69.86
CA VAL A 178 85.41 -23.15 71.23
C VAL A 178 85.98 -24.59 71.19
N PRO A 179 86.09 -25.38 72.29
CA PRO A 179 87.28 -26.21 72.54
C PRO A 179 87.30 -27.56 71.79
N LYS A 180 88.39 -28.31 71.99
CA LYS A 180 88.93 -29.28 71.02
C LYS A 180 88.15 -30.58 70.83
N ASP A 181 87.27 -30.97 71.75
CA ASP A 181 86.83 -32.36 71.87
C ASP A 181 85.66 -32.74 70.92
N ASP A 182 84.78 -31.80 70.56
CA ASP A 182 83.65 -32.05 69.63
C ASP A 182 84.03 -31.93 68.13
N LYS A 183 85.31 -31.66 67.83
CA LYS A 183 85.74 -31.19 66.50
C LYS A 183 85.49 -32.18 65.36
N GLU A 184 85.56 -33.49 65.63
CA GLU A 184 85.34 -34.53 64.62
C GLU A 184 83.86 -34.66 64.22
N ILE A 185 82.94 -34.50 65.18
CA ILE A 185 81.49 -34.52 64.95
C ILE A 185 81.09 -33.32 64.08
N LEU A 186 81.61 -32.13 64.38
CA LEU A 186 81.40 -30.92 63.57
C LEU A 186 81.94 -31.08 62.14
N LEU A 187 83.10 -31.71 61.96
CA LEU A 187 83.68 -31.97 60.64
C LEU A 187 82.82 -32.93 59.80
N GLN A 188 82.23 -33.96 60.42
CA GLN A 188 81.27 -34.85 59.76
C GLN A 188 79.98 -34.10 59.36
N GLN A 189 79.44 -33.24 60.23
CA GLN A 189 78.24 -32.44 59.93
C GLN A 189 78.47 -31.46 58.77
N VAL A 190 79.61 -30.77 58.75
CA VAL A 190 80.04 -29.91 57.62
C VAL A 190 80.11 -30.73 56.33
N THR A 191 80.79 -31.89 56.35
CA THR A 191 80.90 -32.78 55.18
C THR A 191 79.53 -33.23 54.65
N VAL A 192 78.56 -33.49 55.53
CA VAL A 192 77.19 -33.85 55.13
C VAL A 192 76.45 -32.66 54.50
N LEU A 193 76.63 -31.44 55.01
CA LEU A 193 76.03 -30.24 54.43
C LEU A 193 76.65 -29.85 53.09
N GLU A 194 77.98 -29.93 52.94
CA GLU A 194 78.65 -29.70 51.65
C GLU A 194 78.14 -30.65 50.56
N ASN A 195 77.91 -31.93 50.90
CA ASN A 195 77.35 -32.90 49.98
C ASN A 195 75.88 -32.61 49.62
N LYS A 196 75.06 -32.17 50.59
CA LYS A 196 73.69 -31.67 50.32
C LYS A 196 73.69 -30.44 49.41
N ILE A 197 74.60 -29.50 49.64
CA ILE A 197 74.77 -28.28 48.83
C ILE A 197 75.21 -28.65 47.40
N LYS A 198 76.14 -29.59 47.21
CA LYS A 198 76.52 -30.11 45.88
C LYS A 198 75.33 -30.75 45.15
N ALA A 199 74.53 -31.56 45.85
CA ALA A 199 73.33 -32.17 45.28
C ALA A 199 72.27 -31.11 44.90
N CYS A 200 72.00 -30.13 45.76
CA CYS A 200 71.03 -29.07 45.50
C CYS A 200 71.47 -28.15 44.34
N ASN A 201 72.74 -27.74 44.29
CA ASN A 201 73.31 -27.02 43.14
C ASN A 201 73.16 -27.79 41.81
N SER A 202 73.35 -29.12 41.85
CA SER A 202 73.21 -29.98 40.66
C SER A 202 71.76 -30.04 40.17
N GLN A 203 70.79 -30.09 41.10
CA GLN A 203 69.35 -30.03 40.79
C GLN A 203 68.95 -28.64 40.26
N GLU A 204 69.45 -27.55 40.84
CA GLU A 204 69.17 -26.20 40.37
C GLU A 204 69.74 -25.97 38.95
N LYS A 205 70.96 -26.44 38.67
CA LYS A 205 71.55 -26.38 37.33
C LYS A 205 70.72 -27.16 36.30
N HIS A 206 70.15 -28.30 36.69
CA HIS A 206 69.25 -29.06 35.82
C HIS A 206 67.93 -28.33 35.56
N LEU A 207 67.31 -27.74 36.59
CA LEU A 207 66.08 -26.94 36.47
C LEU A 207 66.28 -25.68 35.62
N ASN A 208 67.41 -24.96 35.78
CA ASN A 208 67.77 -23.82 34.93
C ASN A 208 67.89 -24.21 33.45
N ASN A 209 68.46 -25.39 33.16
CA ASN A 209 68.52 -25.91 31.79
C ASN A 209 67.13 -26.25 31.24
N MET A 210 66.28 -26.95 32.02
CA MET A 210 64.90 -27.25 31.63
C MET A 210 64.06 -25.98 31.39
N TYR A 211 64.21 -24.96 32.24
CA TYR A 211 63.52 -23.68 32.10
C TYR A 211 63.99 -22.92 30.85
N SER A 212 65.29 -22.97 30.53
CA SER A 212 65.84 -22.38 29.30
C SER A 212 65.31 -23.07 28.04
N GLN A 213 65.28 -24.40 28.03
CA GLN A 213 64.70 -25.20 26.94
C GLN A 213 63.18 -24.98 26.79
N LEU A 214 62.46 -24.80 27.90
CA LEU A 214 61.04 -24.43 27.85
C LEU A 214 60.86 -23.04 27.23
N LEU A 215 61.62 -22.03 27.64
CA LEU A 215 61.51 -20.67 27.08
C LEU A 215 61.73 -20.66 25.55
N GLU A 216 62.71 -21.40 25.05
CA GLU A 216 62.94 -21.55 23.61
C GLU A 216 61.76 -22.24 22.89
N LYS A 217 61.19 -23.29 23.49
CA LYS A 217 60.01 -23.98 22.96
C LYS A 217 58.78 -23.07 22.90
N LEU A 218 58.47 -22.36 23.99
CA LEU A 218 57.36 -21.41 24.07
C LEU A 218 57.53 -20.27 23.05
N GLU A 219 58.74 -19.75 22.88
CA GLU A 219 59.05 -18.71 21.90
C GLU A 219 58.84 -19.18 20.45
N ASN A 220 59.18 -20.43 20.14
CA ASN A 220 58.96 -21.02 18.82
C ASN A 220 57.47 -21.34 18.57
N GLU A 221 56.75 -21.83 19.58
CA GLU A 221 55.29 -22.01 19.51
C GLU A 221 54.56 -20.68 19.28
N ARG A 222 54.99 -19.60 19.97
CA ARG A 222 54.47 -18.24 19.79
C ARG A 222 54.62 -17.75 18.36
N LYS A 223 55.82 -17.87 17.77
CA LYS A 223 56.08 -17.51 16.36
C LYS A 223 55.21 -18.32 15.38
N GLN A 224 55.07 -19.63 15.60
CA GLN A 224 54.21 -20.48 14.77
C GLN A 224 52.70 -20.15 14.92
N PHE A 225 52.27 -19.62 16.06
CA PHE A 225 50.90 -19.13 16.24
C PHE A 225 50.69 -17.77 15.52
N GLU A 226 51.63 -16.84 15.66
CA GLU A 226 51.59 -15.52 15.02
C GLU A 226 51.61 -15.59 13.48
N VAL A 227 52.44 -16.46 12.89
CA VAL A 227 52.46 -16.69 11.43
C VAL A 227 51.09 -17.18 10.94
N ARG A 228 50.53 -18.22 11.56
CA ARG A 228 49.20 -18.76 11.18
C ARG A 228 48.07 -17.74 11.33
N LEU A 229 48.12 -16.90 12.38
CA LEU A 229 47.16 -15.82 12.58
C LEU A 229 47.25 -14.77 11.45
N ASN A 230 48.46 -14.43 11.00
CA ASN A 230 48.66 -13.49 9.89
C ASN A 230 48.25 -14.10 8.53
N GLU A 231 48.52 -15.38 8.29
CA GLU A 231 48.02 -16.10 7.10
C GLU A 231 46.48 -16.16 7.06
N GLU A 232 45.83 -16.44 8.19
CA GLU A 232 44.36 -16.47 8.30
C GLU A 232 43.79 -15.07 8.06
N LYS A 233 44.39 -14.04 8.68
CA LYS A 233 44.03 -12.62 8.46
C LYS A 233 44.19 -12.20 6.99
N GLN A 234 45.29 -12.58 6.33
CA GLN A 234 45.51 -12.24 4.92
C GLN A 234 44.41 -12.83 4.02
N LYS A 235 44.07 -14.11 4.20
CA LYS A 235 42.97 -14.76 3.45
C LYS A 235 41.63 -14.05 3.64
N TRP A 236 41.35 -13.55 4.85
CA TRP A 236 40.15 -12.72 5.11
C TRP A 236 40.20 -11.35 4.43
N GLN A 237 41.38 -10.72 4.30
CA GLN A 237 41.54 -9.46 3.57
C GLN A 237 41.36 -9.66 2.05
N GLU A 238 41.96 -10.71 1.48
CA GLU A 238 41.83 -11.08 0.06
C GLU A 238 40.37 -11.41 -0.31
N ALA A 239 39.67 -12.18 0.54
CA ALA A 239 38.24 -12.49 0.34
C ALA A 239 37.35 -11.24 0.44
N LEU A 240 37.65 -10.31 1.35
CA LEU A 240 36.93 -9.04 1.46
C LEU A 240 37.17 -8.14 0.24
N GLU A 241 38.39 -8.10 -0.29
CA GLU A 241 38.72 -7.32 -1.48
C GLU A 241 38.00 -7.86 -2.73
N LEU A 242 37.99 -9.19 -2.94
CA LEU A 242 37.23 -9.84 -4.01
C LEU A 242 35.72 -9.53 -3.90
N SER A 243 35.14 -9.64 -2.71
CA SER A 243 33.72 -9.34 -2.49
C SER A 243 33.36 -7.86 -2.75
N ASN A 244 34.28 -6.93 -2.46
CA ASN A 244 34.12 -5.52 -2.83
C ASN A 244 34.17 -5.32 -4.35
N GLN A 245 35.09 -5.99 -5.05
CA GLN A 245 35.19 -5.92 -6.53
C GLN A 245 33.92 -6.49 -7.21
N GLU A 246 33.36 -7.60 -6.71
CA GLU A 246 32.07 -8.14 -7.15
C GLU A 246 30.92 -7.14 -6.93
N LYS A 247 30.86 -6.53 -5.75
CA LYS A 247 29.86 -5.50 -5.41
C LYS A 247 29.94 -4.30 -6.37
N ASP A 248 31.14 -3.81 -6.65
CA ASP A 248 31.33 -2.62 -7.50
C ASP A 248 31.01 -2.93 -8.99
N LEU A 249 31.29 -4.15 -9.46
CA LEU A 249 30.82 -4.64 -10.76
C LEU A 249 29.29 -4.71 -10.85
N ILE A 250 28.62 -5.16 -9.78
CA ILE A 250 27.14 -5.19 -9.70
C ILE A 250 26.58 -3.76 -9.70
N GLU A 251 27.14 -2.86 -8.89
CA GLU A 251 26.74 -1.44 -8.90
C GLU A 251 26.91 -0.79 -10.27
N LEU A 252 28.03 -1.01 -10.96
CA LEU A 252 28.27 -0.48 -12.30
C LEU A 252 27.27 -1.02 -13.32
N LYS A 253 26.97 -2.33 -13.27
CA LYS A 253 25.98 -2.97 -14.14
C LYS A 253 24.57 -2.37 -13.93
N ILE A 254 24.19 -2.14 -12.68
CA ILE A 254 22.91 -1.52 -12.31
C ILE A 254 22.86 -0.06 -12.77
N LYS A 255 23.91 0.74 -12.52
CA LYS A 255 24.03 2.13 -13.00
C LYS A 255 23.87 2.23 -14.51
N ASN A 256 24.52 1.34 -15.27
CA ASN A 256 24.38 1.28 -16.73
C ASN A 256 22.97 0.86 -17.20
N GLN A 257 22.28 -0.03 -16.47
CA GLN A 257 20.90 -0.39 -16.78
C GLN A 257 19.91 0.76 -16.50
N MET A 258 20.07 1.47 -15.37
CA MET A 258 19.25 2.63 -15.04
C MET A 258 19.47 3.79 -16.03
N GLU A 259 20.71 4.02 -16.46
CA GLU A 259 21.05 5.02 -17.49
C GLU A 259 20.37 4.70 -18.82
N LYS A 260 20.50 3.44 -19.30
CA LYS A 260 19.84 2.98 -20.53
C LYS A 260 18.33 3.14 -20.46
N TRP A 261 17.70 2.70 -19.37
CA TRP A 261 16.25 2.82 -19.18
C TRP A 261 15.80 4.29 -19.16
N ARG A 262 16.55 5.19 -18.51
CA ARG A 262 16.24 6.64 -18.52
C ARG A 262 16.29 7.23 -19.93
N GLN A 263 17.26 6.83 -20.75
CA GLN A 263 17.37 7.27 -22.15
C GLN A 263 16.22 6.74 -23.01
N GLU A 264 15.79 5.49 -22.78
CA GLU A 264 14.61 4.89 -23.43
C GLU A 264 13.33 5.66 -23.05
N GLN A 265 13.12 5.97 -21.76
CA GLN A 265 12.02 6.81 -21.30
C GLN A 265 12.02 8.22 -21.87
N GLN A 266 13.18 8.87 -21.94
CA GLN A 266 13.29 10.21 -22.52
C GLN A 266 12.97 10.20 -24.04
N ALA A 267 13.31 9.13 -24.76
CA ALA A 267 12.97 8.95 -26.16
C ALA A 267 11.47 8.67 -26.38
N GLU A 268 10.86 7.81 -25.55
CA GLU A 268 9.42 7.53 -25.58
C GLU A 268 8.59 8.80 -25.29
N TRP A 269 8.94 9.55 -24.23
CA TRP A 269 8.26 10.79 -23.87
C TRP A 269 8.39 11.86 -24.96
N LYS A 270 9.59 12.02 -25.54
CA LYS A 270 9.81 12.94 -26.67
C LYS A 270 8.94 12.57 -27.87
N LYS A 271 8.88 11.29 -28.24
CA LYS A 271 8.04 10.80 -29.35
C LYS A 271 6.55 11.00 -29.10
N MET A 272 6.09 10.81 -27.86
CA MET A 272 4.71 11.07 -27.45
C MET A 272 4.36 12.57 -27.53
N LEU A 273 5.30 13.45 -27.13
CA LEU A 273 5.14 14.90 -27.26
C LEU A 273 5.12 15.35 -28.73
N GLU A 274 6.01 14.81 -29.57
CA GLU A 274 6.04 15.09 -31.02
C GLU A 274 4.73 14.66 -31.72
N ASN A 275 4.14 13.53 -31.32
CA ASN A 275 2.82 13.10 -31.79
C ASN A 275 1.71 14.07 -31.36
N LYS A 276 1.65 14.46 -30.08
CA LYS A 276 0.63 15.41 -29.59
C LYS A 276 0.71 16.78 -30.27
N VAL A 277 1.93 17.30 -30.49
CA VAL A 277 2.13 18.55 -31.25
C VAL A 277 1.68 18.42 -32.71
N LYS A 278 1.72 17.22 -33.30
CA LYS A 278 1.21 16.96 -34.65
C LYS A 278 -0.33 16.86 -34.66
N GLU A 279 -0.92 16.22 -33.66
CA GLU A 279 -2.38 16.15 -33.47
C GLU A 279 -2.99 17.53 -33.25
N GLU A 280 -2.38 18.36 -32.38
CA GLU A 280 -2.82 19.72 -32.13
C GLU A 280 -2.77 20.59 -33.40
N LYS A 281 -1.70 20.50 -34.20
CA LYS A 281 -1.62 21.20 -35.49
C LYS A 281 -2.72 20.78 -36.46
N ASN A 282 -3.03 19.49 -36.54
CA ASN A 282 -4.12 18.98 -37.37
C ASN A 282 -5.49 19.50 -36.90
N ILE A 283 -5.72 19.60 -35.58
CA ILE A 283 -6.94 20.21 -35.01
C ILE A 283 -7.00 21.71 -35.32
N GLN A 284 -5.89 22.43 -35.19
CA GLN A 284 -5.81 23.87 -35.55
C GLN A 284 -6.12 24.10 -37.04
N GLU A 285 -5.64 23.24 -37.93
CA GLU A 285 -5.93 23.29 -39.37
C GLU A 285 -7.41 22.98 -39.68
N GLN A 286 -8.01 22.00 -39.01
CA GLN A 286 -9.44 21.69 -39.11
C GLN A 286 -10.30 22.88 -38.65
N LEU A 287 -10.01 23.46 -37.49
CA LEU A 287 -10.73 24.63 -36.95
C LEU A 287 -10.59 25.86 -37.84
N LEU A 288 -9.42 26.08 -38.45
CA LEU A 288 -9.20 27.16 -39.42
C LEU A 288 -10.07 26.98 -40.68
N ASN A 289 -10.16 25.75 -41.20
CA ASN A 289 -11.00 25.44 -42.35
C ASN A 289 -12.51 25.58 -42.04
N GLU A 290 -12.96 25.12 -40.87
CA GLU A 290 -14.35 25.31 -40.43
C GLU A 290 -14.69 26.79 -40.24
N LYS A 291 -13.81 27.57 -39.60
CA LYS A 291 -13.95 29.03 -39.47
C LYS A 291 -14.11 29.69 -40.85
N ASN A 292 -13.27 29.33 -41.83
CA ASN A 292 -13.34 29.89 -43.18
C ASN A 292 -14.69 29.56 -43.87
N MET A 293 -15.24 28.36 -43.67
CA MET A 293 -16.58 28.01 -44.17
C MET A 293 -17.69 28.81 -43.48
N LEU A 294 -17.62 28.99 -42.16
CA LEU A 294 -18.60 29.77 -41.40
C LEU A 294 -18.57 31.26 -41.78
N GLU A 295 -17.37 31.85 -41.95
CA GLU A 295 -17.23 33.23 -42.44
C GLU A 295 -17.85 33.43 -43.82
N ASN A 296 -17.80 32.43 -44.71
CA ASN A 296 -18.43 32.50 -46.03
C ASN A 296 -19.96 32.39 -45.94
N LYS A 297 -20.50 31.46 -45.15
CA LYS A 297 -21.95 31.39 -44.88
C LYS A 297 -22.51 32.68 -44.29
N VAL A 298 -21.76 33.34 -43.39
CA VAL A 298 -22.15 34.65 -42.82
C VAL A 298 -22.12 35.78 -43.87
N LYS A 299 -21.27 35.70 -44.91
CA LYS A 299 -21.31 36.65 -46.05
C LYS A 299 -22.53 36.39 -46.93
N GLU A 300 -22.86 35.12 -47.21
CA GLU A 300 -24.04 34.71 -47.97
C GLU A 300 -25.33 35.15 -47.26
N GLU A 301 -25.46 34.91 -45.95
CA GLU A 301 -26.62 35.32 -45.17
C GLU A 301 -26.80 36.86 -45.18
N LYS A 302 -25.71 37.63 -45.03
CA LYS A 302 -25.76 39.10 -45.14
C LYS A 302 -26.23 39.57 -46.51
N ASN A 303 -25.84 38.90 -47.59
CA ASN A 303 -26.31 39.20 -48.95
C ASN A 303 -27.82 38.92 -49.09
N ILE A 304 -28.30 37.80 -48.54
CA ILE A 304 -29.73 37.44 -48.54
C ILE A 304 -30.54 38.45 -47.69
N GLN A 305 -30.06 38.81 -46.50
CA GLN A 305 -30.70 39.85 -45.66
C GLN A 305 -30.79 41.20 -46.38
N ALA A 306 -29.76 41.60 -47.13
CA ALA A 306 -29.77 42.82 -47.94
C ALA A 306 -30.79 42.76 -49.11
N GLN A 307 -30.91 41.61 -49.77
CA GLN A 307 -31.91 41.39 -50.82
C GLN A 307 -33.35 41.47 -50.25
N LEU A 308 -33.62 40.76 -49.14
CA LEU A 308 -34.91 40.79 -48.46
C LEU A 308 -35.28 42.19 -47.93
N LEU A 309 -34.30 42.98 -47.47
CA LEU A 309 -34.51 44.36 -47.08
C LEU A 309 -34.91 45.25 -48.27
N ASN A 310 -34.28 45.05 -49.43
CA ASN A 310 -34.64 45.77 -50.65
C ASN A 310 -36.06 45.41 -51.13
N GLU A 311 -36.40 44.13 -51.17
CA GLU A 311 -37.73 43.65 -51.54
C GLU A 311 -38.83 44.16 -50.58
N LYS A 312 -38.57 44.11 -49.26
CA LYS A 312 -39.44 44.70 -48.24
C LYS A 312 -39.69 46.20 -48.46
N ASN A 313 -38.68 46.95 -48.91
CA ASN A 313 -38.84 48.37 -49.26
C ASN A 313 -39.66 48.57 -50.54
N MET A 314 -39.48 47.73 -51.57
CA MET A 314 -40.31 47.76 -52.78
C MET A 314 -41.78 47.46 -52.47
N LEU A 315 -42.06 46.43 -51.65
CA LEU A 315 -43.41 46.09 -51.19
C LEU A 315 -44.04 47.22 -50.37
N LYS A 316 -43.27 47.85 -49.47
CA LYS A 316 -43.72 49.01 -48.68
C LYS A 316 -44.13 50.19 -49.57
N ASN A 317 -43.45 50.41 -50.69
CA ASN A 317 -43.83 51.44 -51.67
C ASN A 317 -45.12 51.07 -52.41
N LYS A 318 -45.25 49.82 -52.91
CA LYS A 318 -46.49 49.33 -53.54
C LYS A 318 -47.71 49.45 -52.63
N VAL A 319 -47.58 49.10 -51.34
CA VAL A 319 -48.66 49.26 -50.35
C VAL A 319 -49.01 50.74 -50.08
N LYS A 320 -48.07 51.67 -50.27
CA LYS A 320 -48.35 53.11 -50.20
C LYS A 320 -49.10 53.59 -51.45
N GLU A 321 -48.73 53.12 -52.63
CA GLU A 321 -49.42 53.38 -53.90
C GLU A 321 -50.85 52.84 -53.87
N GLU A 322 -51.05 51.60 -53.42
CA GLU A 322 -52.37 50.99 -53.26
C GLU A 322 -53.26 51.80 -52.30
N LYS A 323 -52.73 52.26 -51.16
CA LYS A 323 -53.47 53.13 -50.23
C LYS A 323 -53.86 54.48 -50.84
N ASN A 324 -53.02 55.05 -51.70
CA ASN A 324 -53.38 56.27 -52.43
C ASN A 324 -54.54 56.01 -53.41
N ILE A 325 -54.51 54.88 -54.13
CA ILE A 325 -55.57 54.47 -55.07
C ILE A 325 -56.88 54.19 -54.31
N GLN A 326 -56.83 53.48 -53.18
CA GLN A 326 -57.99 53.24 -52.32
C GLN A 326 -58.60 54.55 -51.81
N ALA A 327 -57.78 55.55 -51.45
CA ALA A 327 -58.26 56.88 -51.05
C ALA A 327 -58.92 57.65 -52.20
N GLN A 328 -58.38 57.56 -53.42
CA GLN A 328 -58.98 58.15 -54.63
C GLN A 328 -60.35 57.52 -54.93
N LEU A 329 -60.44 56.18 -54.96
CA LEU A 329 -61.67 55.44 -55.17
C LEU A 329 -62.73 55.72 -54.09
N LEU A 330 -62.32 55.90 -52.84
CA LEU A 330 -63.22 56.29 -51.74
C LEU A 330 -63.80 57.71 -51.96
N ASN A 331 -62.97 58.65 -52.41
CA ASN A 331 -63.42 60.01 -52.71
C ASN A 331 -64.40 60.03 -53.90
N GLU A 332 -64.10 59.29 -54.97
CA GLU A 332 -64.98 59.15 -56.14
C GLU A 332 -66.31 58.48 -55.77
N LYS A 333 -66.27 57.41 -54.97
CA LYS A 333 -67.48 56.75 -54.41
C LYS A 333 -68.33 57.72 -53.59
N ASN A 334 -67.71 58.61 -52.81
CA ASN A 334 -68.44 59.63 -52.05
C ASN A 334 -69.07 60.68 -52.96
N MET A 335 -68.39 61.14 -54.02
CA MET A 335 -69.00 62.03 -55.02
C MET A 335 -70.17 61.39 -55.75
N LEU A 336 -70.06 60.11 -56.14
CA LEU A 336 -71.15 59.34 -56.74
C LEU A 336 -72.33 59.19 -55.77
N LYS A 337 -72.06 58.90 -54.48
CA LYS A 337 -73.11 58.83 -53.46
C LYS A 337 -73.86 60.16 -53.30
N ASN A 338 -73.14 61.28 -53.30
CA ASN A 338 -73.76 62.60 -53.20
C ASN A 338 -74.66 62.89 -54.41
N LYS A 339 -74.21 62.60 -55.64
CA LYS A 339 -75.02 62.74 -56.86
C LYS A 339 -76.29 61.88 -56.83
N VAL A 340 -76.20 60.64 -56.35
CA VAL A 340 -77.38 59.76 -56.17
C VAL A 340 -78.35 60.33 -55.13
N GLU A 341 -77.87 61.03 -54.10
CA GLU A 341 -78.73 61.71 -53.12
C GLU A 341 -79.35 63.00 -53.69
N GLU A 342 -78.63 63.74 -54.55
CA GLU A 342 -79.17 64.85 -55.33
C GLU A 342 -80.28 64.38 -56.29
N GLU A 343 -80.06 63.28 -57.02
CA GLU A 343 -81.07 62.65 -57.90
C GLU A 343 -82.31 62.21 -57.13
N LYS A 344 -82.16 61.57 -55.95
CA LYS A 344 -83.31 61.24 -55.08
C LYS A 344 -84.06 62.47 -54.61
N ASN A 345 -83.37 63.54 -54.24
CA ASN A 345 -84.01 64.79 -53.80
C ASN A 345 -84.80 65.42 -54.95
N ILE A 346 -84.27 65.40 -56.18
CA ILE A 346 -84.99 65.83 -57.39
C ILE A 346 -86.20 64.92 -57.65
N GLN A 347 -86.07 63.60 -57.55
CA GLN A 347 -87.20 62.66 -57.68
C GLN A 347 -88.28 62.90 -56.61
N ALA A 348 -87.91 63.19 -55.36
CA ALA A 348 -88.85 63.51 -54.29
C ALA A 348 -89.55 64.85 -54.50
N GLN A 349 -88.85 65.87 -55.03
CA GLN A 349 -89.46 67.14 -55.44
C GLN A 349 -90.46 66.94 -56.58
N LEU A 350 -90.07 66.20 -57.63
CA LEU A 350 -90.94 65.86 -58.76
C LEU A 350 -92.15 65.02 -58.32
N LEU A 351 -91.98 64.12 -57.35
CA LEU A 351 -93.10 63.35 -56.77
C LEU A 351 -94.05 64.24 -55.98
N ASN A 352 -93.54 65.17 -55.17
CA ASN A 352 -94.38 66.14 -54.45
C ASN A 352 -95.10 67.10 -55.41
N GLU A 353 -94.45 67.56 -56.48
CA GLU A 353 -95.11 68.36 -57.51
C GLU A 353 -96.16 67.56 -58.27
N LYS A 354 -95.86 66.32 -58.68
CA LYS A 354 -96.84 65.40 -59.25
C LYS A 354 -98.04 65.23 -58.33
N ASN A 355 -97.83 64.91 -57.04
CA ASN A 355 -98.90 64.74 -56.06
C ASN A 355 -99.72 66.03 -55.88
N ARG A 356 -99.09 67.22 -55.95
CA ARG A 356 -99.78 68.52 -55.93
C ARG A 356 -100.61 68.76 -57.19
N LEU A 357 -100.12 68.34 -58.35
CA LEU A 357 -100.84 68.43 -59.62
C LEU A 357 -102.00 67.43 -59.68
N GLU A 358 -101.82 66.19 -59.19
CA GLU A 358 -102.89 65.19 -59.03
C GLU A 358 -103.93 65.62 -57.98
N ALA A 359 -103.52 66.27 -56.89
CA ALA A 359 -104.44 66.84 -55.91
C ALA A 359 -105.28 67.97 -56.52
N LYS A 360 -104.65 68.90 -57.27
CA LYS A 360 -105.36 69.94 -58.03
C LYS A 360 -106.26 69.35 -59.12
N LEU A 361 -105.81 68.31 -59.82
CA LEU A 361 -106.63 67.60 -60.81
C LEU A 361 -107.87 67.03 -60.13
N LYS A 362 -107.71 66.29 -59.04
CA LYS A 362 -108.82 65.78 -58.21
C LYS A 362 -109.70 66.88 -57.62
N GLU A 363 -109.16 68.06 -57.32
CA GLU A 363 -109.93 69.20 -56.85
C GLU A 363 -110.78 69.81 -57.98
N THR A 364 -110.24 69.89 -59.20
CA THR A 364 -111.02 70.28 -60.39
C THR A 364 -112.00 69.21 -60.87
N GLU A 365 -111.64 67.92 -60.77
CA GLU A 365 -112.52 66.78 -61.02
C GLU A 365 -113.62 66.69 -59.96
N LYS A 366 -113.33 67.05 -58.70
CA LYS A 366 -114.30 67.14 -57.62
C LYS A 366 -115.22 68.34 -57.78
N ALA A 367 -114.72 69.52 -58.18
CA ALA A 367 -115.57 70.65 -58.52
C ALA A 367 -116.49 70.32 -59.72
N LEU A 368 -115.96 69.66 -60.75
CA LEU A 368 -116.73 69.16 -61.88
C LEU A 368 -117.74 68.07 -61.46
N LYS A 369 -117.37 67.19 -60.53
CA LYS A 369 -118.28 66.20 -59.93
C LYS A 369 -119.33 66.83 -59.05
N GLU A 370 -119.05 67.87 -58.27
CA GLU A 370 -120.06 68.58 -57.49
C GLU A 370 -121.03 69.34 -58.42
N GLU A 371 -120.57 69.77 -59.60
CA GLU A 371 -121.43 70.29 -60.68
C GLU A 371 -122.23 69.21 -61.44
N GLN A 372 -121.86 67.93 -61.34
CA GLN A 372 -122.50 66.78 -62.01
C GLN A 372 -123.33 65.91 -61.07
N GLU A 373 -122.99 65.82 -59.79
CA GLU A 373 -123.69 65.09 -58.73
C GLU A 373 -124.86 65.94 -58.19
N ALA A 374 -124.79 67.28 -58.34
CA ALA A 374 -125.97 68.15 -58.36
C ALA A 374 -126.90 67.93 -59.58
N LYS A 375 -126.55 67.02 -60.51
CA LYS A 375 -127.33 66.69 -61.72
C LYS A 375 -127.60 65.18 -61.91
N ALA A 376 -127.12 64.29 -61.05
CA ALA A 376 -127.24 62.83 -61.24
C ALA A 376 -127.24 62.00 -59.94
N GLU A 377 -128.43 61.57 -59.50
CA GLU A 377 -128.59 60.41 -58.61
C GLU A 377 -128.44 59.10 -59.42
N THR A 378 -127.33 58.33 -59.32
CA THR A 378 -127.33 56.88 -59.70
C THR A 378 -126.08 56.04 -59.30
N SER A 379 -126.32 54.95 -58.56
CA SER A 379 -125.75 53.57 -58.66
C SER A 379 -124.23 53.24 -58.77
N GLN A 380 -123.62 52.91 -57.61
CA GLN A 380 -123.02 51.60 -57.20
C GLN A 380 -122.02 50.74 -58.06
N ILE A 381 -120.81 50.50 -57.47
CA ILE A 381 -120.08 49.20 -57.21
C ILE A 381 -119.55 48.31 -58.38
N ILE A 382 -118.28 47.80 -58.30
CA ILE A 382 -117.77 46.40 -58.63
C ILE A 382 -116.21 46.29 -58.41
N LEU A 383 -115.54 45.15 -58.70
CA LEU A 383 -114.35 44.62 -57.96
C LEU A 383 -113.30 43.76 -58.76
N ASN A 384 -112.07 43.63 -58.20
CA ASN A 384 -111.00 42.58 -58.43
C ASN A 384 -110.22 42.60 -59.79
N ALA A 385 -109.12 41.83 -60.06
CA ALA A 385 -108.43 40.70 -59.39
C ALA A 385 -106.93 40.44 -59.82
N SER A 386 -106.13 39.74 -58.97
CA SER A 386 -104.99 38.78 -59.23
C SER A 386 -103.74 39.20 -60.08
N THR A 387 -102.57 38.53 -60.18
CA THR A 387 -102.00 37.14 -59.93
C THR A 387 -100.52 37.21 -59.40
N SER A 388 -99.92 36.33 -58.56
CA SER A 388 -99.49 34.88 -58.67
C SER A 388 -98.28 34.62 -59.63
N SER A 389 -97.25 33.76 -59.37
CA SER A 389 -96.87 32.87 -58.23
C SER A 389 -95.37 32.36 -58.29
N GLU A 390 -94.96 31.43 -57.40
CA GLU A 390 -93.55 31.04 -57.03
C GLU A 390 -92.88 29.86 -57.81
N ILE A 391 -91.64 29.43 -57.43
CA ILE A 391 -91.16 28.04 -57.08
C ILE A 391 -89.57 27.98 -56.99
N ILE A 392 -88.79 27.63 -55.92
CA ILE A 392 -88.42 26.40 -55.09
C ILE A 392 -87.77 25.17 -55.82
N PRO A 393 -87.07 24.17 -55.18
CA PRO A 393 -86.33 24.02 -53.88
C PRO A 393 -85.00 23.14 -53.89
N SER A 394 -84.51 22.67 -52.70
CA SER A 394 -83.78 21.39 -52.36
C SER A 394 -82.21 21.37 -52.25
N THR A 395 -81.50 20.60 -51.37
CA THR A 395 -81.81 19.72 -50.18
C THR A 395 -80.58 19.40 -49.27
N SER A 396 -80.80 19.20 -47.94
CA SER A 396 -80.26 18.22 -46.91
C SER A 396 -78.80 17.64 -46.91
N ASN A 397 -78.15 17.07 -45.84
CA ASN A 397 -78.22 16.96 -44.34
C ASN A 397 -76.97 16.13 -43.80
N CYS A 398 -76.74 15.76 -42.51
CA CYS A 398 -76.56 16.53 -41.25
C CYS A 398 -76.13 15.63 -40.01
N MET A 399 -75.14 16.02 -39.16
CA MET A 399 -74.88 15.62 -37.72
C MET A 399 -74.50 14.14 -37.31
N LEU A 400 -74.03 13.74 -36.09
CA LEU A 400 -73.16 14.30 -34.98
C LEU A 400 -72.90 13.29 -33.78
N PHE A 401 -71.70 13.29 -33.13
CA PHE A 401 -71.33 12.95 -31.68
C PHE A 401 -71.18 11.53 -31.01
N ASN A 402 -69.96 11.26 -30.46
CA ASN A 402 -69.50 10.91 -29.06
C ASN A 402 -69.73 9.61 -28.20
N PHE A 403 -68.68 9.31 -27.37
CA PHE A 403 -68.58 8.77 -25.96
C PHE A 403 -67.86 7.40 -25.63
N ASP A 404 -67.45 7.19 -24.35
CA ASP A 404 -66.20 6.54 -23.84
C ASP A 404 -66.21 5.07 -23.25
N THR A 405 -65.02 4.61 -22.76
CA THR A 405 -64.65 3.79 -21.53
C THR A 405 -64.19 2.30 -21.53
N ASN A 406 -63.09 2.04 -20.76
CA ASN A 406 -62.69 0.83 -19.94
C ASN A 406 -62.27 -0.53 -20.61
N GLN A 407 -61.50 -1.50 -20.04
CA GLN A 407 -60.57 -1.66 -18.87
C GLN A 407 -59.78 -3.04 -18.91
N TYR A 408 -58.72 -3.24 -18.07
CA TYR A 408 -58.08 -4.54 -17.60
C TYR A 408 -57.22 -5.42 -18.57
N GLU A 409 -56.22 -6.28 -18.20
CA GLU A 409 -55.31 -6.43 -17.01
C GLU A 409 -53.94 -7.17 -17.32
N THR A 410 -53.60 -8.34 -16.73
CA THR A 410 -52.24 -9.02 -16.64
C THR A 410 -52.24 -10.56 -16.96
N THR A 411 -51.24 -11.48 -16.84
CA THR A 411 -49.92 -11.70 -16.14
C THR A 411 -48.79 -12.28 -17.09
N GLU A 412 -47.76 -13.16 -16.87
CA GLU A 412 -47.23 -14.11 -15.81
C GLU A 412 -45.70 -14.47 -16.00
N TYR A 413 -45.11 -15.47 -15.30
CA TYR A 413 -43.66 -15.89 -15.32
C TYR A 413 -43.38 -17.42 -15.11
N GLU A 414 -42.17 -17.94 -15.47
CA GLU A 414 -41.64 -19.31 -15.13
C GLU A 414 -40.10 -19.36 -14.87
N ILE A 415 -39.59 -20.34 -14.08
CA ILE A 415 -38.14 -20.65 -13.82
C ILE A 415 -37.91 -22.15 -13.53
N ILE A 416 -36.87 -22.78 -14.14
CA ILE A 416 -36.37 -24.17 -13.99
C ILE A 416 -34.85 -24.18 -14.36
N ASP A 417 -33.85 -24.88 -13.78
CA ASP A 417 -33.69 -25.80 -12.62
C ASP A 417 -32.23 -25.72 -12.03
N THR A 418 -31.76 -26.75 -11.29
CA THR A 418 -30.43 -26.89 -10.64
C THR A 418 -29.71 -28.23 -10.94
N ILE A 419 -28.40 -28.34 -10.64
CA ILE A 419 -27.59 -29.57 -10.74
C ILE A 419 -26.65 -29.70 -9.51
N ASP A 420 -26.56 -30.90 -8.92
CA ASP A 420 -25.61 -31.28 -7.86
C ASP A 420 -24.43 -32.13 -8.41
N LEU A 421 -23.25 -31.99 -7.81
CA LEU A 421 -21.99 -32.68 -8.16
C LEU A 421 -21.16 -33.10 -6.92
N THR A 422 -21.81 -33.41 -5.80
CA THR A 422 -21.19 -33.83 -4.52
C THR A 422 -20.20 -35.01 -4.60
N THR A 423 -20.21 -35.83 -5.66
CA THR A 423 -19.48 -37.12 -5.76
C THR A 423 -17.98 -37.03 -6.07
N LEU A 424 -17.39 -35.85 -6.34
CA LEU A 424 -15.99 -35.75 -6.81
C LEU A 424 -14.94 -35.51 -5.69
N ASN A 425 -15.36 -35.44 -4.43
CA ASN A 425 -14.54 -34.81 -3.36
C ASN A 425 -13.67 -35.77 -2.51
N GLU A 426 -14.11 -37.03 -2.31
CA GLU A 426 -13.56 -37.88 -1.23
C GLU A 426 -12.07 -38.27 -1.35
N ASN A 427 -11.54 -38.31 -2.56
CA ASN A 427 -10.13 -38.65 -2.80
C ASN A 427 -9.21 -37.42 -2.79
N ILE A 428 -9.74 -36.21 -3.01
CA ILE A 428 -8.97 -34.96 -2.95
C ILE A 428 -8.80 -34.52 -1.49
N LEU A 429 -9.86 -34.66 -0.67
CA LEU A 429 -9.83 -34.38 0.77
C LEU A 429 -8.71 -35.12 1.51
N LYS A 430 -8.50 -36.42 1.24
CA LYS A 430 -7.54 -37.26 1.97
C LYS A 430 -6.07 -36.86 1.78
N ALA A 431 -5.75 -36.10 0.73
CA ALA A 431 -4.44 -35.47 0.56
C ALA A 431 -4.40 -34.11 1.28
N ASN A 432 -5.31 -33.20 0.90
CA ASN A 432 -5.28 -31.79 1.33
C ASN A 432 -5.43 -31.63 2.86
N ILE A 433 -6.15 -32.53 3.55
CA ILE A 433 -6.31 -32.49 5.00
C ILE A 433 -4.96 -32.63 5.73
N LYS A 434 -3.95 -33.33 5.16
CA LYS A 434 -2.65 -33.49 5.84
C LYS A 434 -1.83 -32.21 5.85
N GLU A 435 -1.82 -31.47 4.75
CA GLU A 435 -1.11 -30.19 4.63
C GLU A 435 -1.78 -29.13 5.54
N ASP A 436 -3.10 -28.96 5.39
CA ASP A 436 -3.90 -27.93 6.09
C ASP A 436 -3.96 -28.15 7.61
N VAL A 437 -3.93 -29.41 8.09
CA VAL A 437 -3.80 -29.71 9.53
C VAL A 437 -2.37 -29.48 10.03
N LEU A 438 -1.34 -29.79 9.23
CA LEU A 438 0.05 -29.58 9.63
C LEU A 438 0.38 -28.08 9.75
N GLU A 439 -0.10 -27.25 8.83
CA GLU A 439 0.05 -25.79 8.90
C GLU A 439 -0.64 -25.22 10.17
N LYS A 440 -1.88 -25.63 10.45
CA LYS A 440 -2.61 -25.21 11.66
C LYS A 440 -1.96 -25.70 12.96
N VAL A 441 -1.35 -26.88 12.97
CA VAL A 441 -0.58 -27.38 14.12
C VAL A 441 0.70 -26.55 14.33
N ASN A 442 1.40 -26.17 13.25
CA ASN A 442 2.57 -25.30 13.33
C ASN A 442 2.20 -23.90 13.85
N ASP A 443 1.10 -23.28 13.38
CA ASP A 443 0.67 -21.97 13.91
C ASP A 443 0.27 -22.04 15.39
N ILE A 444 -0.44 -23.10 15.83
CA ILE A 444 -0.74 -23.32 17.26
C ILE A 444 0.54 -23.47 18.09
N MET A 445 1.55 -24.19 17.56
CA MET A 445 2.86 -24.33 18.20
C MET A 445 3.60 -22.97 18.30
N ASP A 446 3.69 -22.23 17.21
CA ASP A 446 4.32 -20.92 17.14
C ASP A 446 3.67 -19.94 18.10
N GLU A 447 2.34 -19.92 18.16
CA GLU A 447 1.60 -18.99 19.00
C GLU A 447 1.65 -19.36 20.49
N GLN A 448 1.32 -20.60 20.83
CA GLN A 448 1.01 -21.00 22.21
C GLN A 448 2.19 -21.68 22.92
N LEU A 449 3.15 -22.26 22.19
CA LEU A 449 4.22 -23.10 22.74
C LEU A 449 5.65 -22.53 22.57
N THR A 450 5.80 -21.33 22.00
CA THR A 450 7.11 -20.65 21.90
C THR A 450 7.37 -19.62 22.99
N CYS A 451 8.65 -19.48 23.36
CA CYS A 451 9.11 -18.60 24.43
C CYS A 451 9.40 -17.18 23.94
N ASN A 452 8.63 -16.20 24.43
CA ASN A 452 8.70 -14.78 24.07
C ASN A 452 10.04 -14.04 24.29
N ILE A 453 11.05 -14.68 24.89
CA ILE A 453 12.42 -14.13 25.00
C ILE A 453 13.35 -14.63 23.88
N CYS A 454 13.08 -15.80 23.29
CA CYS A 454 13.98 -16.42 22.30
C CYS A 454 13.29 -16.85 21.00
N SER A 455 11.95 -16.77 20.90
CA SER A 455 11.15 -17.19 19.73
C SER A 455 11.41 -18.64 19.30
N GLU A 456 11.53 -19.54 20.28
CA GLU A 456 11.77 -20.98 20.09
C GLU A 456 10.82 -21.75 21.03
N LEU A 457 10.44 -22.99 20.69
CA LEU A 457 9.59 -23.86 21.53
C LEU A 457 10.11 -23.95 22.97
N PHE A 458 9.22 -23.95 23.98
CA PHE A 458 9.65 -23.96 25.38
C PHE A 458 10.58 -25.13 25.71
N VAL A 459 11.73 -24.80 26.32
CA VAL A 459 12.68 -25.76 26.90
C VAL A 459 12.66 -25.54 28.41
N LYS A 460 12.11 -26.52 29.15
CA LYS A 460 11.93 -26.46 30.61
C LYS A 460 11.09 -25.22 30.99
N PRO A 461 9.79 -25.18 30.63
CA PRO A 461 8.92 -24.03 30.80
C PRO A 461 8.71 -23.71 32.28
N MET A 462 8.91 -22.44 32.62
CA MET A 462 8.68 -21.86 33.94
C MET A 462 7.49 -20.93 33.85
N LEU A 463 6.46 -21.22 34.65
CA LEU A 463 5.34 -20.33 34.92
C LEU A 463 5.76 -19.30 35.99
N LEU A 464 5.47 -18.03 35.77
CA LEU A 464 5.66 -16.99 36.76
C LEU A 464 4.42 -16.83 37.64
N SER A 465 4.54 -16.12 38.77
CA SER A 465 3.40 -15.73 39.62
C SER A 465 2.36 -14.84 38.94
N CYS A 466 2.68 -14.28 37.77
CA CYS A 466 1.75 -13.59 36.87
C CYS A 466 1.23 -14.49 35.71
N SER A 467 1.34 -15.82 35.85
CA SER A 467 0.91 -16.86 34.89
C SER A 467 1.56 -16.87 33.50
N HIS A 468 2.55 -16.01 33.24
CA HIS A 468 3.28 -16.00 31.97
C HIS A 468 4.37 -17.07 31.94
N THR A 469 4.53 -17.74 30.79
CA THR A 469 5.47 -18.86 30.58
C THR A 469 6.73 -18.43 29.84
N PHE A 470 7.90 -18.92 30.27
CA PHE A 470 9.20 -18.70 29.63
C PHE A 470 10.10 -19.94 29.74
N CYS A 471 11.09 -20.12 28.86
CA CYS A 471 12.14 -21.13 29.09
C CYS A 471 12.92 -20.81 30.37
N TYR A 472 13.25 -21.82 31.18
CA TYR A 472 14.03 -21.66 32.42
C TYR A 472 15.30 -20.82 32.24
N HIS A 473 16.10 -21.11 31.21
CA HIS A 473 17.33 -20.37 30.92
C HIS A 473 17.05 -18.88 30.65
N CYS A 474 16.06 -18.59 29.79
CA CYS A 474 15.74 -17.24 29.35
C CYS A 474 15.27 -16.35 30.51
N ILE A 475 14.33 -16.82 31.33
CA ILE A 475 13.84 -16.04 32.47
C ILE A 475 14.87 -15.95 33.61
N LYS A 476 15.72 -16.96 33.79
CA LYS A 476 16.86 -16.91 34.72
C LYS A 476 17.89 -15.85 34.30
N MET A 477 18.14 -15.69 33.01
CA MET A 477 19.03 -14.65 32.49
C MET A 477 18.40 -13.25 32.55
N TRP A 478 17.08 -13.13 32.32
CA TRP A 478 16.35 -11.88 32.51
C TRP A 478 16.33 -11.43 33.98
N ASN A 479 16.05 -12.34 34.92
CA ASN A 479 16.01 -12.07 36.36
C ASN A 479 17.37 -11.69 36.97
N LYS A 480 18.49 -11.88 36.26
CA LYS A 480 19.80 -11.28 36.62
C LYS A 480 19.85 -9.76 36.36
N LYS A 481 19.05 -9.25 35.42
CA LYS A 481 18.99 -7.83 35.03
C LYS A 481 17.81 -7.10 35.69
N LYS A 482 16.60 -7.68 35.65
CA LYS A 482 15.37 -7.11 36.24
C LYS A 482 14.48 -8.23 36.79
N LYS A 483 14.01 -8.11 38.03
CA LYS A 483 13.14 -9.12 38.70
C LYS A 483 11.65 -8.95 38.36
N GLU A 484 11.36 -8.68 37.10
CA GLU A 484 10.03 -8.32 36.57
C GLU A 484 9.67 -9.25 35.42
N CYS A 485 8.38 -9.55 35.24
CA CYS A 485 7.92 -10.31 34.08
C CYS A 485 8.22 -9.55 32.76
N PRO A 486 8.91 -10.15 31.77
CA PRO A 486 9.20 -9.51 30.49
C PRO A 486 7.98 -8.97 29.74
N ILE A 487 6.80 -9.58 29.94
CA ILE A 487 5.56 -9.21 29.24
C ILE A 487 4.77 -8.18 30.05
N CYS A 488 4.30 -8.53 31.25
CA CYS A 488 3.39 -7.68 32.03
C CYS A 488 4.07 -6.85 33.14
N ARG A 489 5.40 -6.87 33.26
CA ARG A 489 6.24 -6.13 34.24
C ARG A 489 5.95 -6.35 35.73
N LYS A 490 4.94 -7.16 36.08
CA LYS A 490 4.66 -7.59 37.46
C LYS A 490 5.91 -8.26 38.09
N PRO A 491 6.21 -8.00 39.38
CA PRO A 491 7.41 -8.54 40.02
C PRO A 491 7.37 -10.08 40.10
N VAL A 492 8.52 -10.72 39.87
CA VAL A 492 8.64 -12.19 39.86
C VAL A 492 8.80 -12.70 41.29
N THR A 493 7.67 -13.02 41.94
CA THR A 493 7.64 -13.57 43.30
C THR A 493 7.80 -15.08 43.37
N SER A 494 7.41 -15.82 42.33
CA SER A 494 7.65 -17.27 42.21
C SER A 494 7.92 -17.70 40.77
N MET A 495 8.54 -18.88 40.60
CA MET A 495 8.82 -19.53 39.32
C MET A 495 8.59 -21.04 39.46
N THR A 496 7.55 -21.57 38.82
CA THR A 496 7.15 -22.99 38.93
C THR A 496 7.37 -23.71 37.60
N LYS A 497 8.01 -24.89 37.59
CA LYS A 497 8.17 -25.67 36.35
C LYS A 497 6.82 -26.27 35.93
N SER A 498 6.39 -26.02 34.70
CA SER A 498 5.20 -26.68 34.14
C SER A 498 5.58 -28.04 33.53
N LEU A 499 5.33 -29.13 34.26
CA LEU A 499 5.55 -30.49 33.74
C LEU A 499 4.59 -30.83 32.59
N VAL A 500 3.35 -30.34 32.65
CA VAL A 500 2.35 -30.56 31.58
C VAL A 500 2.86 -30.00 30.25
N LEU A 501 3.44 -28.80 30.25
CA LEU A 501 3.98 -28.19 29.03
C LEU A 501 5.28 -28.83 28.54
N ASP A 502 6.19 -29.27 29.43
CA ASP A 502 7.40 -30.00 29.01
C ASP A 502 6.99 -31.33 28.34
N ASN A 503 6.16 -32.14 29.00
CA ASN A 503 5.70 -33.44 28.49
C ASN A 503 4.91 -33.32 27.17
N PHE A 504 4.03 -32.32 27.07
CA PHE A 504 3.22 -32.06 25.86
C PHE A 504 4.10 -31.65 24.68
N ILE A 505 5.09 -30.78 24.90
CA ILE A 505 6.02 -30.36 23.85
C ILE A 505 6.96 -31.50 23.47
N GLU A 506 7.40 -32.35 24.41
CA GLU A 506 8.19 -33.55 24.11
C GLU A 506 7.41 -34.53 23.21
N SER A 507 6.17 -34.87 23.56
CA SER A 507 5.32 -35.76 22.75
C SER A 507 4.93 -35.18 21.38
N MET A 508 4.72 -33.86 21.28
CA MET A 508 4.54 -33.20 19.98
C MET A 508 5.82 -33.23 19.13
N VAL A 509 6.98 -32.98 19.74
CA VAL A 509 8.28 -32.95 19.04
C VAL A 509 8.61 -34.29 18.39
N GLU A 510 8.20 -35.42 18.96
CA GLU A 510 8.37 -36.75 18.33
C GLU A 510 7.70 -36.86 16.94
N ASN A 511 6.67 -36.06 16.66
CA ASN A 511 5.90 -36.10 15.43
C ASN A 511 6.34 -35.03 14.39
N LEU A 512 7.31 -34.17 14.72
CA LEU A 512 7.76 -33.07 13.83
C LEU A 512 8.76 -33.51 12.74
N PRO A 513 8.96 -32.69 11.70
CA PRO A 513 10.10 -32.80 10.78
C PRO A 513 11.46 -32.90 11.50
N ILE A 514 12.39 -33.63 10.89
CA ILE A 514 13.73 -33.93 11.45
C ILE A 514 14.54 -32.65 11.73
N GLU A 515 14.37 -31.63 10.89
CA GLU A 515 15.06 -30.34 11.02
C GLU A 515 14.69 -29.61 12.31
N LEU A 516 13.40 -29.55 12.65
CA LEU A 516 12.91 -28.92 13.89
C LEU A 516 13.33 -29.72 15.14
N LYS A 517 13.35 -31.06 15.05
CA LYS A 517 13.89 -31.95 16.09
C LYS A 517 15.36 -31.64 16.36
N ASN A 518 16.18 -31.58 15.30
CA ASN A 518 17.62 -31.27 15.39
C ASN A 518 17.85 -29.85 15.96
N ARG A 519 17.08 -28.86 15.49
CA ARG A 519 17.14 -27.47 15.98
C ARG A 519 16.86 -27.40 17.49
N ARG A 520 15.80 -28.07 17.98
CA ARG A 520 15.47 -28.13 19.42
C ARG A 520 16.56 -28.82 20.23
N GLN A 521 17.14 -29.91 19.74
CA GLN A 521 18.23 -30.61 20.42
C GLN A 521 19.50 -29.76 20.55
N GLU A 522 19.85 -28.96 19.54
CA GLU A 522 20.98 -28.02 19.62
C GLU A 522 20.77 -26.99 20.73
N ILE A 523 19.59 -26.35 20.75
CA ILE A 523 19.22 -25.35 21.77
C ILE A 523 19.23 -25.92 23.19
N ILE A 524 18.88 -27.19 23.35
CA ILE A 524 19.01 -27.90 24.64
C ILE A 524 20.49 -28.06 25.01
N ARG A 525 21.33 -28.55 24.09
CA ARG A 525 22.78 -28.74 24.32
C ARG A 525 23.50 -27.42 24.64
N GLU A 526 23.30 -26.36 23.88
CA GLU A 526 23.81 -25.00 24.14
C GLU A 526 23.51 -24.54 25.59
N ARG A 527 22.25 -24.70 26.00
CA ARG A 527 21.75 -24.23 27.30
C ARG A 527 22.22 -25.09 28.47
N GLU A 528 22.52 -26.37 28.24
CA GLU A 528 23.05 -27.27 29.26
C GLU A 528 24.55 -27.12 29.47
N VAL A 529 25.34 -26.93 28.40
CA VAL A 529 26.75 -26.52 28.50
C VAL A 529 26.88 -25.21 29.28
N SER A 530 26.01 -24.23 28.98
CA SER A 530 25.93 -22.94 29.69
C SER A 530 25.63 -23.06 31.19
N VAL A 531 24.95 -24.13 31.62
CA VAL A 531 24.65 -24.41 33.04
C VAL A 531 25.77 -25.23 33.69
N ALA A 532 26.38 -26.17 32.97
CA ALA A 532 27.50 -26.97 33.45
C ALA A 532 28.75 -26.12 33.74
N GLY A 533 29.02 -25.10 32.93
CA GLY A 533 30.11 -24.14 33.17
C GLY A 533 30.00 -23.37 34.49
N TYR A 534 28.78 -23.12 34.98
CA TYR A 534 28.54 -22.48 36.28
C TYR A 534 28.71 -23.43 37.48
N LYS A 535 28.64 -24.75 37.29
CA LYS A 535 28.83 -25.75 38.36
C LYS A 535 30.30 -26.07 38.67
N ARG A 536 31.26 -25.58 37.88
CA ARG A 536 32.72 -25.78 38.07
C ARG A 536 33.44 -24.54 38.61
N ARG A 537 32.73 -23.64 39.30
CA ARG A 537 33.28 -22.41 39.90
C ARG A 537 32.88 -22.23 41.38
N TYR A 538 32.56 -23.33 42.05
CA TYR A 538 32.26 -23.46 43.48
C TYR A 538 32.88 -24.76 43.99
#